data_AF-A0A2D4TVW3-F1
#
_entry.id   AF-A0A2D4TVW3-F1
#
_cell.length_a   1.000
_cell.length_b   1.000
_cell.length_c   1.000
_cell.angle_alpha   90.00
_cell.angle_beta   90.00
_cell.angle_gamma   90.00
#
_symmetry.space_group_name_H-M   'P 1'
#
loop_
_entity.id
_entity.type
_entity.pdbx_description
1 polymer ?
#
loop_
_entity_poly.entity_id
_entity_poly.type
_entity_poly.pdbx_seq_one_letter_code
_entity_poly.pdbx_strand_id
1 'polypeptide(L)'
;MALICASFGISWLRHNSWSQTYVGLRKLVNEVLPNGTSKIEAEDAALCQLAVISANQLMEIALFDLLKRYIKAPQGFNLSEKLYENSGYYFAITELSEKAVGKMIDLSKEPFISTERLRKRRNATVHKSSALADIAMAQSALYTAVQGVKALCVHFNEPKKYDVFLKAYPLENGCYFSQIVFPEDRLLVKK
;
A
#
# COMPACT_ATOMS: atom_id res chain seq x y z
N MET A 1 2.61 38.02 -39.61
CA MET A 1 3.24 36.83 -39.01
C MET A 1 2.95 36.85 -37.52
N ALA A 2 2.15 35.92 -37.02
CA ALA A 2 1.86 35.81 -35.58
C ALA A 2 2.89 34.87 -34.94
N LEU A 3 3.60 35.36 -33.94
CA LEU A 3 4.49 34.56 -33.11
C LEU A 3 3.63 33.74 -32.14
N ILE A 4 3.55 32.44 -32.39
CA ILE A 4 2.94 31.48 -31.47
C ILE A 4 3.96 31.24 -30.35
N CYS A 5 3.74 31.88 -29.21
CA CYS A 5 4.53 31.64 -28.01
C CYS A 5 3.95 30.43 -27.28
N ALA A 6 4.50 29.25 -27.53
CA ALA A 6 4.13 28.04 -26.79
C ALA A 6 4.81 28.08 -25.41
N SER A 7 4.04 28.35 -24.35
CA SER A 7 4.53 28.21 -22.98
C SER A 7 4.58 26.72 -22.62
N PHE A 8 5.77 26.16 -22.45
CA PHE A 8 5.93 24.82 -21.92
C PHE A 8 5.94 24.88 -20.39
N GLY A 9 4.81 24.54 -19.77
CA GLY A 9 4.71 24.39 -18.33
C GLY A 9 5.13 22.98 -17.92
N ILE A 10 6.37 22.80 -17.47
CA ILE A 10 6.76 21.57 -16.76
C ILE A 10 6.14 21.64 -15.37
N SER A 11 4.89 21.19 -15.26
CA SER A 11 4.24 20.93 -13.98
C SER A 11 4.82 19.63 -13.42
N TRP A 12 5.90 19.74 -12.64
CA TRP A 12 6.27 18.66 -11.73
C TRP A 12 5.13 18.49 -10.73
N LEU A 13 4.29 17.46 -10.93
CA LEU A 13 3.47 16.95 -9.83
C LEU A 13 4.43 16.74 -8.65
N ARG A 14 4.19 17.41 -7.51
CA ARG A 14 5.01 17.21 -6.32
C ARG A 14 4.78 15.79 -5.82
N HIS A 15 5.54 14.85 -6.37
CA HIS A 15 5.50 13.47 -5.98
C HIS A 15 6.05 13.34 -4.56
N ASN A 16 5.22 12.82 -3.64
CA ASN A 16 5.68 12.34 -2.35
C ASN A 16 6.03 10.85 -2.45
N SER A 17 6.67 10.31 -1.40
CA SER A 17 7.08 8.90 -1.36
C SER A 17 5.91 7.96 -1.66
N TRP A 18 4.70 8.25 -1.16
CA TRP A 18 3.51 7.44 -1.42
C TRP A 18 3.19 7.37 -2.92
N SER A 19 3.12 8.52 -3.59
CA SER A 19 2.79 8.58 -5.02
C SER A 19 3.83 7.88 -5.90
N GLN A 20 5.12 7.98 -5.56
CA GLN A 20 6.19 7.31 -6.30
C GLN A 20 6.09 5.80 -6.15
N THR A 21 5.91 5.32 -4.90
CA THR A 21 5.71 3.89 -4.62
C THR A 21 4.45 3.37 -5.31
N TYR A 22 3.35 4.12 -5.28
CA TYR A 22 2.11 3.73 -5.92
C TYR A 22 2.26 3.58 -7.44
N VAL A 23 2.80 4.59 -8.12
CA VAL A 23 2.96 4.57 -9.58
C VAL A 23 3.90 3.44 -10.00
N GLY A 24 5.02 3.28 -9.30
CA GLY A 24 5.97 2.18 -9.57
C GLY A 24 5.34 0.81 -9.37
N LEU A 25 4.64 0.61 -8.26
CA LEU A 25 3.95 -0.66 -7.96
C LEU A 25 2.84 -0.95 -8.96
N ARG A 26 2.01 0.04 -9.30
CA ARG A 26 0.94 -0.09 -10.30
C ARG A 26 1.50 -0.53 -11.64
N LYS A 27 2.60 0.11 -12.09
CA LYS A 27 3.28 -0.25 -13.33
C LYS A 27 3.84 -1.68 -13.27
N LEU A 28 4.51 -2.04 -12.18
CA LEU A 28 5.02 -3.39 -11.97
C LEU A 28 3.90 -4.43 -12.13
N VAL A 29 2.78 -4.22 -11.45
CA VAL A 29 1.68 -5.20 -11.40
C VAL A 29 0.89 -5.27 -12.71
N ASN A 30 0.64 -4.13 -13.37
CA ASN A 30 -0.29 -4.07 -14.50
C ASN A 30 0.40 -4.08 -15.88
N GLU A 31 1.69 -3.75 -15.95
CA GLU A 31 2.40 -3.61 -17.23
C GLU A 31 3.63 -4.53 -17.33
N VAL A 32 4.28 -4.85 -16.21
CA VAL A 32 5.50 -5.67 -16.21
C VAL A 32 5.19 -7.14 -15.98
N LEU A 33 4.41 -7.47 -14.94
CA LEU A 33 4.02 -8.85 -14.67
C LEU A 33 3.13 -9.39 -15.80
N PRO A 34 3.30 -10.65 -16.21
CA PRO A 34 2.53 -11.23 -17.30
C PRO A 34 1.04 -11.36 -16.94
N ASN A 35 0.19 -11.10 -17.92
CA ASN A 35 -1.24 -11.37 -17.80
C ASN A 35 -1.50 -12.86 -18.07
N GLY A 36 -1.75 -13.63 -17.01
CA GLY A 36 -2.11 -15.05 -17.10
C GLY A 36 -0.93 -16.02 -16.91
N THR A 37 -1.16 -17.30 -17.20
CA THR A 37 -0.25 -18.41 -16.83
C THR A 37 0.65 -18.90 -17.97
N SER A 38 0.48 -18.40 -19.19
CA SER A 38 1.10 -19.02 -20.38
C SER A 38 2.59 -18.73 -20.55
N LYS A 39 3.17 -17.79 -19.80
CA LYS A 39 4.62 -17.53 -19.73
C LYS A 39 4.97 -16.93 -18.37
N ILE A 40 5.12 -17.79 -17.36
CA ILE A 40 5.67 -17.40 -16.05
C ILE A 40 7.14 -17.79 -16.03
N GLU A 41 8.03 -16.81 -15.96
CA GLU A 41 9.47 -16.98 -15.81
C GLU A 41 9.86 -16.94 -14.32
N ALA A 42 11.08 -17.38 -14.00
CA ALA A 42 11.55 -17.40 -12.61
C ALA A 42 11.61 -15.98 -12.01
N GLU A 43 11.89 -14.96 -12.84
CA GLU A 43 11.92 -13.56 -12.43
C GLU A 43 10.55 -13.03 -12.02
N ASP A 44 9.45 -13.56 -12.58
CA ASP A 44 8.10 -13.13 -12.23
C ASP A 44 7.77 -13.42 -10.77
N ALA A 45 8.27 -14.53 -10.21
CA ALA A 45 8.08 -14.85 -8.80
C ALA A 45 8.76 -13.80 -7.89
N ALA A 46 9.97 -13.37 -8.25
CA ALA A 46 10.69 -12.32 -7.52
C ALA A 46 10.00 -10.95 -7.65
N LEU A 47 9.49 -10.63 -8.83
CA LEU A 47 8.70 -9.42 -9.08
C LEU A 47 7.37 -9.43 -8.32
N CYS A 48 6.70 -10.58 -8.21
CA CYS A 48 5.50 -10.74 -7.39
C CYS A 48 5.81 -10.53 -5.89
N GLN A 49 6.95 -11.02 -5.40
CA GLN A 49 7.38 -10.78 -4.02
C GLN A 49 7.66 -9.30 -3.77
N LEU A 50 8.34 -8.64 -4.72
CA LEU A 50 8.57 -7.20 -4.67
C LEU A 50 7.23 -6.44 -4.62
N ALA A 51 6.26 -6.84 -5.43
CA ALA A 51 4.93 -6.23 -5.44
C ALA A 51 4.21 -6.37 -4.08
N VAL A 52 4.26 -7.55 -3.45
CA VAL A 52 3.70 -7.79 -2.11
C VAL A 52 4.36 -6.92 -1.05
N ILE A 53 5.70 -6.82 -1.08
CA ILE A 53 6.46 -5.99 -0.14
C ILE A 53 6.12 -4.51 -0.33
N SER A 54 6.15 -4.02 -1.58
CA SER A 54 5.84 -2.63 -1.92
C SER A 54 4.39 -2.26 -1.61
N ALA A 55 3.43 -3.18 -1.78
CA ALA A 55 2.04 -2.95 -1.39
C ALA A 55 1.90 -2.73 0.11
N ASN A 56 2.57 -3.54 0.93
CA ASN A 56 2.60 -3.31 2.38
C ASN A 56 3.29 -1.98 2.72
N GLN A 57 4.41 -1.66 2.04
CA GLN A 57 5.11 -0.38 2.23
C GLN A 57 4.21 0.82 1.92
N LEU A 58 3.31 0.70 0.94
CA LEU A 58 2.37 1.76 0.58
C LEU A 58 1.42 2.11 1.74
N MET A 59 0.98 1.11 2.50
CA MET A 59 0.19 1.31 3.74
C MET A 59 1.01 2.02 4.81
N GLU A 60 2.26 1.60 5.01
CA GLU A 60 3.17 2.17 6.01
C GLU A 60 3.45 3.64 5.72
N ILE A 61 3.84 3.97 4.48
CA ILE A 61 4.11 5.35 4.06
C ILE A 61 2.87 6.22 4.29
N ALA A 62 1.68 5.74 3.92
CA ALA A 62 0.45 6.52 4.12
C ALA A 62 0.15 6.77 5.59
N LEU A 63 0.25 5.74 6.44
CA LEU A 63 0.00 5.85 7.87
C LEU A 63 0.94 6.87 8.51
N PHE A 64 2.24 6.76 8.26
CA PHE A 64 3.22 7.68 8.85
C PHE A 64 3.09 9.09 8.30
N ASP A 65 2.77 9.27 7.01
CA ASP A 65 2.48 10.61 6.46
C ASP A 65 1.23 11.24 7.11
N LEU A 66 0.20 10.45 7.42
CA LEU A 66 -0.99 10.92 8.13
C LEU A 66 -0.68 11.27 9.60
N LEU A 67 0.16 10.49 10.27
CA LEU A 67 0.59 10.71 11.66
C LEU A 67 1.56 11.90 11.81
N LYS A 68 2.31 12.24 10.75
CA LYS A 68 3.32 13.30 10.79
C LYS A 68 2.80 14.64 11.28
N ARG A 69 1.53 14.97 10.99
CA ARG A 69 0.90 16.24 11.43
C ARG A 69 0.71 16.34 12.94
N TYR A 70 0.74 15.22 13.66
CA TYR A 70 0.59 15.16 15.11
C TYR A 70 1.92 15.33 15.85
N ILE A 71 3.03 15.42 15.10
CA ILE A 71 4.35 15.70 15.67
C ILE A 71 4.39 17.15 16.13
N LYS A 72 4.66 17.38 17.41
CA LYS A 72 4.72 18.74 18.02
C LYS A 72 3.42 19.53 17.81
N ALA A 73 2.28 18.83 17.75
CA ALA A 73 0.97 19.47 17.61
C ALA A 73 0.69 20.39 18.81
N PRO A 74 0.25 21.64 18.59
CA PRO A 74 0.05 22.62 19.66
C PRO A 74 -1.15 22.29 20.55
N GLN A 75 -2.10 21.48 20.06
CA GLN A 75 -3.30 21.06 20.79
C GLN A 75 -3.64 19.60 20.47
N GLY A 76 -4.12 18.85 21.46
CA GLY A 76 -4.49 17.44 21.32
C GLY A 76 -3.33 16.47 21.57
N PHE A 77 -3.40 15.28 20.96
CA PHE A 77 -2.34 14.28 21.04
C PHE A 77 -1.05 14.81 20.40
N ASN A 78 0.01 14.87 21.20
CA ASN A 78 1.34 15.29 20.76
C ASN A 78 2.24 14.07 20.62
N LEU A 79 2.50 13.68 19.38
CA LEU A 79 3.40 12.59 19.04
C LEU A 79 4.85 13.06 19.11
N SER A 80 5.67 12.45 19.97
CA SER A 80 7.10 12.78 20.00
C SER A 80 7.79 12.28 18.73
N GLU A 81 8.78 13.05 18.26
CA GLU A 81 9.57 12.71 17.07
C GLU A 81 10.30 11.36 17.24
N LYS A 82 10.88 11.13 18.44
CA LYS A 82 11.48 9.84 18.79
C LYS A 82 10.49 8.67 18.72
N LEU A 83 9.25 8.85 19.20
CA LEU A 83 8.26 7.79 19.14
C LEU A 83 7.83 7.55 17.70
N TYR A 84 7.61 8.61 16.91
CA TYR A 84 7.29 8.51 15.49
C TYR A 84 8.34 7.71 14.71
N GLU A 85 9.63 8.04 14.87
CA GLU A 85 10.73 7.40 14.14
C GLU A 85 10.96 5.93 14.52
N ASN A 86 10.69 5.56 15.78
CA ASN A 86 10.94 4.20 16.28
C ASN A 86 9.69 3.31 16.29
N SER A 87 8.53 3.83 15.89
CA SER A 87 7.29 3.06 15.90
C SER A 87 7.23 2.07 14.75
N GLY A 88 6.87 0.83 15.05
CA GLY A 88 6.51 -0.16 14.03
C GLY A 88 5.09 0.07 13.52
N TYR A 89 4.80 -0.38 12.30
CA TYR A 89 3.48 -0.24 11.67
C TYR A 89 2.32 -0.70 12.56
N TYR A 90 2.43 -1.89 13.17
CA TYR A 90 1.33 -2.45 13.96
C TYR A 90 1.00 -1.56 15.18
N PHE A 91 2.01 -1.10 15.90
CA PHE A 91 1.81 -0.18 17.02
C PHE A 91 1.25 1.17 16.54
N ALA A 92 1.71 1.67 15.40
CA ALA A 92 1.22 2.91 14.83
C ALA A 92 -0.26 2.84 14.42
N ILE A 93 -0.70 1.72 13.83
CA ILE A 93 -2.09 1.57 13.38
C ILE A 93 -3.05 1.29 14.55
N THR A 94 -2.63 0.57 15.60
CA THR A 94 -3.51 0.27 16.74
C THR A 94 -3.52 1.39 17.77
N GLU A 95 -2.35 1.86 18.21
CA GLU A 95 -2.22 2.76 19.36
C GLU A 95 -2.13 4.22 18.94
N LEU A 96 -1.24 4.54 17.98
CA LEU A 96 -1.00 5.94 17.62
C LEU A 96 -2.17 6.53 16.83
N SER A 97 -2.81 5.74 15.97
CA SER A 97 -3.97 6.18 15.20
C SER A 97 -5.16 6.49 16.10
N GLU A 98 -5.42 5.63 17.10
CA GLU A 98 -6.45 5.90 18.11
C GLU A 98 -6.15 7.18 18.88
N LYS A 99 -4.91 7.36 19.36
CA LYS A 99 -4.56 8.59 20.09
C LYS A 99 -4.66 9.84 19.22
N ALA A 100 -4.33 9.73 17.93
CA ALA A 100 -4.37 10.84 16.99
C ALA A 100 -5.79 11.30 16.64
N VAL A 101 -6.75 10.37 16.51
CA VAL A 101 -8.12 10.67 16.04
C VAL A 101 -9.18 10.50 17.13
N GLY A 102 -8.84 9.87 18.26
CA GLY A 102 -9.76 9.54 19.35
C GLY A 102 -10.66 8.34 19.06
N LYS A 103 -10.34 7.52 18.04
CA LYS A 103 -11.15 6.36 17.64
C LYS A 103 -10.27 5.20 17.19
N MET A 104 -10.57 3.99 17.61
CA MET A 104 -9.89 2.78 17.13
C MET A 104 -10.22 2.45 15.67
N ILE A 105 -9.24 1.88 14.97
CA ILE A 105 -9.45 1.24 13.67
C ILE A 105 -9.94 -0.20 13.91
N ASP A 106 -11.05 -0.57 13.28
CA ASP A 106 -11.56 -1.94 13.33
C ASP A 106 -10.76 -2.84 12.36
N LEU A 107 -9.75 -3.55 12.90
CA LEU A 107 -8.90 -4.46 12.14
C LEU A 107 -9.59 -5.77 11.73
N SER A 108 -10.82 -6.02 12.19
CA SER A 108 -11.59 -7.23 11.84
C SER A 108 -12.38 -7.09 10.53
N LYS A 109 -12.46 -5.88 9.98
CA LYS A 109 -13.22 -5.57 8.76
C LYS A 109 -12.32 -5.23 7.59
N GLU A 110 -12.86 -5.39 6.38
CA GLU A 110 -12.19 -4.89 5.19
C GLU A 110 -12.12 -3.36 5.19
N PRO A 111 -11.03 -2.77 4.67
CA PRO A 111 -9.87 -3.43 4.07
C PRO A 111 -8.81 -3.93 5.07
N PHE A 112 -8.97 -3.64 6.37
CA PHE A 112 -7.91 -3.80 7.35
C PHE A 112 -7.53 -5.25 7.64
N ILE A 113 -8.51 -6.17 7.66
CA ILE A 113 -8.23 -7.61 7.80
C ILE A 113 -7.31 -8.11 6.67
N SER A 114 -7.52 -7.64 5.44
CA SER A 114 -6.65 -7.96 4.30
C SER A 114 -5.29 -7.30 4.40
N THR A 115 -5.21 -6.06 4.87
CA THR A 115 -3.92 -5.38 5.08
C THR A 115 -3.08 -6.07 6.16
N GLU A 116 -3.71 -6.61 7.21
CA GLU A 116 -3.01 -7.37 8.24
C GLU A 116 -2.53 -8.72 7.69
N ARG A 117 -3.33 -9.39 6.86
CA ARG A 117 -2.90 -10.60 6.15
C ARG A 117 -1.73 -10.31 5.21
N LEU A 118 -1.77 -9.19 4.49
CA LEU A 118 -0.69 -8.72 3.63
C LEU A 118 0.60 -8.46 4.44
N ARG A 119 0.51 -7.78 5.59
CA ARG A 119 1.63 -7.55 6.50
C ARG A 119 2.27 -8.86 6.96
N LYS A 120 1.46 -9.83 7.38
CA LYS A 120 1.94 -11.17 7.75
C LYS A 120 2.66 -11.84 6.59
N ARG A 121 2.12 -11.74 5.36
CA ARG A 121 2.76 -12.31 4.17
C ARG A 121 4.08 -11.61 3.83
N ARG A 122 4.13 -10.28 3.93
CA ARG A 122 5.38 -9.51 3.78
C ARG A 122 6.44 -10.01 4.74
N ASN A 123 6.11 -10.19 6.02
CA ASN A 123 7.04 -10.72 7.01
C ASN A 123 7.54 -12.13 6.62
N ALA A 124 6.64 -13.02 6.17
CA ALA A 124 7.03 -14.35 5.70
C ALA A 124 7.92 -14.31 4.44
N THR A 125 7.74 -13.30 3.58
CA THR A 125 8.55 -13.11 2.36
C THR A 125 9.95 -12.58 2.68
N VAL A 126 10.05 -11.63 3.63
CA VAL A 126 11.33 -11.00 4.02
C VAL A 126 12.19 -11.90 4.92
N HIS A 127 11.57 -12.74 5.75
CA HIS A 127 12.28 -13.65 6.64
C HIS A 127 12.53 -15.02 5.97
N LYS A 128 13.28 -15.91 6.66
CA LYS A 128 13.80 -17.20 6.16
C LYS A 128 12.78 -18.17 5.52
N SER A 129 11.49 -17.87 5.58
CA SER A 129 10.42 -18.70 5.01
C SER A 129 10.32 -18.61 3.49
N SER A 130 10.96 -17.61 2.84
CA SER A 130 11.01 -17.43 1.37
C SER A 130 9.65 -17.63 0.70
N ALA A 131 8.60 -17.07 1.32
CA ALA A 131 7.23 -17.36 0.95
C ALA A 131 6.96 -16.97 -0.53
N LEU A 132 6.45 -17.90 -1.33
CA LEU A 132 6.31 -17.70 -2.78
C LEU A 132 5.17 -16.73 -3.11
N ALA A 133 5.37 -15.76 -3.98
CA ALA A 133 4.28 -14.90 -4.44
C ALA A 133 3.89 -15.27 -5.88
N ASP A 134 2.60 -15.27 -6.16
CA ASP A 134 2.07 -15.40 -7.53
C ASP A 134 1.46 -14.07 -8.01
N ILE A 135 1.12 -14.03 -9.30
CA ILE A 135 0.57 -12.83 -9.95
C ILE A 135 -0.75 -12.40 -9.29
N ALA A 136 -1.59 -13.36 -8.89
CA ALA A 136 -2.87 -13.07 -8.23
C ALA A 136 -2.63 -12.40 -6.86
N MET A 137 -1.62 -12.84 -6.11
CA MET A 137 -1.18 -12.18 -4.88
C MET A 137 -0.68 -10.77 -5.15
N ALA A 138 0.13 -10.55 -6.19
CA ALA A 138 0.63 -9.21 -6.53
C ALA A 138 -0.50 -8.23 -6.85
N GLN A 139 -1.45 -8.65 -7.69
CA GLN A 139 -2.65 -7.87 -8.04
C GLN A 139 -3.52 -7.55 -6.83
N SER A 140 -3.83 -8.57 -6.02
CA SER A 140 -4.65 -8.41 -4.82
C SER A 140 -3.95 -7.57 -3.74
N ALA A 141 -2.61 -7.66 -3.63
CA ALA A 141 -1.82 -6.86 -2.71
C ALA A 141 -1.91 -5.37 -3.05
N LEU A 142 -1.69 -5.02 -4.33
CA LEU A 142 -1.85 -3.64 -4.80
C LEU A 142 -3.28 -3.13 -4.53
N TYR A 143 -4.30 -3.91 -4.90
CA TYR A 143 -5.70 -3.52 -4.67
C TYR A 143 -5.99 -3.27 -3.19
N THR A 144 -5.62 -4.23 -2.35
CA THR A 144 -5.79 -4.17 -0.89
C THR A 144 -5.09 -2.97 -0.28
N ALA A 145 -3.84 -2.70 -0.68
CA ALA A 145 -3.10 -1.56 -0.18
C ALA A 145 -3.78 -0.23 -0.54
N VAL A 146 -4.25 -0.07 -1.78
CA VAL A 146 -4.96 1.16 -2.18
C VAL A 146 -6.27 1.33 -1.40
N GLN A 147 -7.06 0.27 -1.23
CA GLN A 147 -8.29 0.34 -0.44
C GLN A 147 -8.00 0.63 1.04
N GLY A 148 -6.95 0.01 1.60
CA GLY A 148 -6.46 0.26 2.95
C GLY A 148 -6.04 1.71 3.17
N VAL A 149 -5.31 2.28 2.22
CA VAL A 149 -4.92 3.70 2.26
C VAL A 149 -6.14 4.61 2.20
N LYS A 150 -7.13 4.33 1.34
CA LYS A 150 -8.38 5.09 1.31
C LYS A 150 -9.10 5.05 2.65
N ALA A 151 -9.21 3.87 3.27
CA ALA A 151 -9.82 3.71 4.59
C ALA A 151 -9.04 4.44 5.69
N LEU A 152 -7.70 4.42 5.67
CA LEU A 152 -6.85 5.21 6.56
C LEU A 152 -7.09 6.72 6.37
N CYS A 153 -7.12 7.19 5.13
CA CYS A 153 -7.41 8.57 4.80
C CYS A 153 -8.77 9.03 5.34
N VAL A 154 -9.81 8.21 5.18
CA VAL A 154 -11.14 8.48 5.78
C VAL A 154 -11.06 8.53 7.30
N HIS A 155 -10.39 7.56 7.93
CA HIS A 155 -10.23 7.51 9.38
C HIS A 155 -9.57 8.80 9.92
N PHE A 156 -8.54 9.30 9.24
CA PHE A 156 -7.82 10.52 9.59
C PHE A 156 -8.43 11.81 9.03
N ASN A 157 -9.69 11.80 8.58
CA ASN A 157 -10.41 12.94 8.01
C ASN A 157 -9.69 13.62 6.81
N GLU A 158 -8.91 12.88 6.03
CA GLU A 158 -8.28 13.33 4.78
C GLU A 158 -8.69 12.45 3.58
N PRO A 159 -9.99 12.26 3.29
CA PRO A 159 -10.47 11.27 2.33
C PRO A 159 -9.95 11.45 0.90
N LYS A 160 -9.51 12.66 0.53
CA LYS A 160 -9.07 13.02 -0.83
C LYS A 160 -7.56 13.16 -0.98
N LYS A 161 -6.78 12.81 0.05
CA LYS A 161 -5.32 13.09 0.11
C LYS A 161 -4.56 12.62 -1.13
N TYR A 162 -4.90 11.44 -1.65
CA TYR A 162 -4.22 10.81 -2.78
C TYR A 162 -5.06 10.77 -4.07
N ASP A 163 -6.21 11.44 -4.11
CA ASP A 163 -7.17 11.37 -5.23
C ASP A 163 -6.56 11.80 -6.56
N VAL A 164 -5.67 12.80 -6.56
CA VAL A 164 -5.02 13.30 -7.78
C VAL A 164 -4.26 12.17 -8.48
N PHE A 165 -3.51 11.37 -7.72
CA PHE A 165 -2.73 10.26 -8.27
C PHE A 165 -3.61 9.07 -8.61
N LEU A 166 -4.62 8.76 -7.79
CA LEU A 166 -5.56 7.67 -8.05
C LEU A 166 -6.44 7.92 -9.28
N LYS A 167 -6.70 9.19 -9.62
CA LYS A 167 -7.41 9.58 -10.85
C LYS A 167 -6.49 9.54 -12.07
N ALA A 168 -5.25 10.01 -11.93
CA ALA A 168 -4.27 10.01 -13.01
C ALA A 168 -3.82 8.59 -13.40
N TYR A 169 -3.70 7.71 -12.40
CA TYR A 169 -3.29 6.32 -12.55
C TYR A 169 -4.37 5.44 -11.92
N PRO A 170 -5.46 5.12 -12.63
CA PRO A 170 -6.54 4.34 -12.07
C PRO A 170 -6.09 2.91 -11.76
N LEU A 171 -6.66 2.39 -10.67
CA LEU A 171 -6.55 1.00 -10.27
C LEU A 171 -7.79 0.24 -10.74
N GLU A 172 -7.57 -0.95 -11.31
CA GLU A 172 -8.66 -1.85 -11.68
C GLU A 172 -9.31 -2.47 -10.44
N ASN A 173 -10.60 -2.81 -10.54
CA ASN A 173 -11.27 -3.53 -9.47
C ASN A 173 -10.62 -4.91 -9.29
N GLY A 174 -10.33 -5.27 -8.05
CA GLY A 174 -9.66 -6.52 -7.71
C GLY A 174 -10.28 -7.19 -6.49
N CYS A 175 -9.71 -8.33 -6.12
CA CYS A 175 -10.08 -9.05 -4.90
C CYS A 175 -9.22 -8.59 -3.72
N TYR A 176 -9.80 -8.67 -2.52
CA TYR A 176 -9.08 -8.42 -1.28
C TYR A 176 -8.09 -9.54 -0.98
N PHE A 177 -6.97 -9.20 -0.31
CA PHE A 177 -5.90 -10.15 -0.02
C PHE A 177 -6.34 -11.27 0.94
N SER A 178 -7.39 -11.04 1.74
CA SER A 178 -8.10 -12.06 2.53
C SER A 178 -8.72 -13.18 1.69
N GLN A 179 -8.96 -12.97 0.40
CA GLN A 179 -9.59 -13.93 -0.51
C GLN A 179 -8.57 -14.77 -1.28
N ILE A 180 -7.28 -14.40 -1.24
CA ILE A 180 -6.23 -15.14 -1.95
C ILE A 180 -5.88 -16.43 -1.22
N VAL A 181 -5.79 -17.53 -1.97
CA VAL A 181 -5.25 -18.81 -1.45
C VAL A 181 -3.75 -18.82 -1.70
N PHE A 182 -2.95 -19.01 -0.65
CA PHE A 182 -1.50 -19.00 -0.77
C PHE A 182 -1.00 -20.27 -1.48
N PRO A 183 0.10 -20.19 -2.25
CA PRO A 183 0.64 -21.35 -2.98
C PRO A 183 0.91 -22.56 -2.08
N GLU A 184 1.38 -22.33 -0.85
CA GLU A 184 1.69 -23.40 0.10
C GLU A 184 0.42 -24.20 0.52
N ASP A 185 -0.72 -23.52 0.62
CA ASP A 185 -2.00 -24.14 1.00
C ASP A 185 -2.59 -24.99 -0.14
N ARG A 186 -2.29 -24.65 -1.41
CA ARG A 186 -2.79 -25.38 -2.59
C ARG A 186 -2.19 -26.80 -2.71
N LEU A 187 -1.00 -27.01 -2.16
CA LEU A 187 -0.31 -28.31 -2.17
C LEU A 187 -0.89 -29.29 -1.15
N LEU A 188 -1.57 -28.80 -0.12
CA LEU A 188 -2.16 -29.62 0.94
C LEU A 188 -3.57 -30.13 0.60
N VAL A 189 -4.29 -29.45 -0.30
CA VAL A 189 -5.66 -29.83 -0.72
C VAL A 189 -5.66 -30.97 -1.76
N LYS A 190 -4.50 -31.34 -2.31
CA LYS A 190 -4.36 -32.42 -3.32
C LYS A 190 -3.91 -33.77 -2.72
N LYS A 191 -3.98 -33.96 -1.41
CA LYS A 191 -3.81 -35.25 -0.74
C LYS A 191 -5.13 -35.73 -0.16
#